data_AF-G5QFD9-F1
#
_entry.id   AF-G5QFD9-F1
#
_cell.length_a   1.000
_cell.length_b   1.000
_cell.length_c   1.000
_cell.angle_alpha   90.00
_cell.angle_beta   90.00
_cell.angle_gamma   90.00
#
_symmetry.space_group_name_H-M   'P 1'
#
loop_
_entity.id
_entity.type
_entity.pdbx_description
1 polymer ?
#
loop_
_entity_poly.entity_id
_entity_poly.type
_entity_poly.pdbx_seq_one_letter_code
_entity_poly.pdbx_strand_id
1 'polypeptide(L)'
;MNELIWREFYRHLMTWYPALCKHQPFIRWTKRVAWQENPHYFQAWQKGETGYPIVDAAMRQLNATGWMHNRLRMITASFLVKDLLIDWRLGERYFMSQLIDGDLAANNG
;
A
#
# COMPACT_ATOMS: atom_id res chain seq x y z
N MET A 1 -14.82 3.09 -17.11
CA MET A 1 -15.68 1.94 -16.73
C MET A 1 -14.92 0.91 -15.89
N ASN A 2 -13.68 0.53 -16.26
CA ASN A 2 -12.91 -0.51 -15.55
C ASN A 2 -12.57 -0.23 -14.08
N GLU A 3 -12.29 1.01 -13.68
CA GLU A 3 -11.97 1.34 -12.27
C GLU A 3 -13.13 1.03 -11.30
N LEU A 4 -14.38 1.20 -11.75
CA LEU A 4 -15.56 0.84 -10.95
C LEU A 4 -15.72 -0.68 -10.82
N ILE A 5 -15.33 -1.43 -11.85
CA ILE A 5 -15.34 -2.89 -11.84
C ILE A 5 -14.28 -3.40 -10.85
N TRP A 6 -13.08 -2.79 -10.82
CA TRP A 6 -12.05 -3.11 -9.83
C TRP A 6 -12.54 -2.87 -8.39
N ARG A 7 -13.21 -1.74 -8.15
CA ARG A 7 -13.83 -1.47 -6.84
C ARG A 7 -14.82 -2.57 -6.44
N GLU A 8 -15.70 -2.98 -7.36
CA GLU A 8 -16.70 -4.01 -7.09
C GLU A 8 -16.05 -5.39 -6.87
N PHE A 9 -15.05 -5.72 -7.68
CA PHE A 9 -14.28 -6.95 -7.55
C PHE A 9 -13.65 -7.09 -6.16
N TYR A 10 -12.97 -6.06 -5.66
CA TYR A 10 -12.34 -6.10 -4.34
C TYR A 10 -13.36 -6.20 -3.20
N ARG A 11 -14.52 -5.55 -3.32
CA ARG A 11 -15.61 -5.69 -2.35
C ARG A 11 -16.14 -7.11 -2.30
N HIS A 12 -16.40 -7.73 -3.46
CA HIS A 12 -16.81 -9.12 -3.52
C HIS A 12 -15.73 -10.05 -2.96
N LEU A 13 -14.46 -9.84 -3.33
CA LEU A 13 -13.35 -10.66 -2.86
C LEU A 13 -13.27 -10.67 -1.32
N MET A 14 -13.39 -9.52 -0.66
CA MET A 14 -13.37 -9.46 0.81
C MET A 14 -14.57 -10.16 1.45
N THR A 15 -15.75 -10.08 0.85
CA THR A 15 -16.95 -10.80 1.33
C THR A 15 -16.76 -12.32 1.27
N TRP A 16 -16.20 -12.82 0.17
CA TRP A 16 -15.99 -14.27 -0.03
C TRP A 16 -14.73 -14.80 0.67
N TYR A 17 -13.74 -13.95 0.94
CA TYR A 17 -12.49 -14.31 1.62
C TYR A 17 -12.24 -13.43 2.87
N PRO A 18 -12.99 -13.64 3.98
CA PRO A 18 -12.88 -12.82 5.19
C PRO A 18 -11.50 -12.84 5.85
N ALA A 19 -10.65 -13.79 5.48
CA ALA A 19 -9.26 -13.86 5.96
C ALA A 19 -8.42 -12.65 5.51
N LEU A 20 -8.76 -12.01 4.37
CA LEU A 20 -8.07 -10.81 3.89
C LEU A 20 -8.25 -9.62 4.84
N CYS A 21 -9.42 -9.51 5.47
CA CYS A 21 -9.70 -8.51 6.50
C CYS A 21 -8.96 -8.77 7.83
N LYS A 22 -8.22 -9.88 7.95
CA LYS A 22 -7.47 -10.29 9.15
C LYS A 22 -5.95 -10.20 8.96
N HIS A 23 -5.49 -9.28 8.10
CA HIS A 23 -4.08 -9.06 7.74
C HIS A 23 -3.34 -10.33 7.25
N GLN A 24 -4.08 -11.27 6.67
CA GLN A 24 -3.53 -12.48 6.07
C GLN A 24 -3.30 -12.24 4.58
N PRO A 25 -2.14 -12.62 4.03
CA PRO A 25 -1.94 -12.54 2.58
C PRO A 25 -2.86 -13.55 1.88
N PHE A 26 -3.36 -13.16 0.70
CA PHE A 26 -4.12 -14.07 -0.17
C PHE A 26 -3.31 -15.32 -0.53
N ILE A 27 -2.05 -15.11 -0.91
CA ILE A 27 -1.11 -16.17 -1.26
C ILE A 27 -0.40 -16.65 0.01
N ARG A 28 -0.78 -17.83 0.53
CA ARG A 28 -0.33 -18.29 1.86
C ARG A 28 1.18 -18.43 2.04
N TRP A 29 1.95 -18.73 0.99
CA TRP A 29 3.40 -18.91 1.13
C TRP A 29 4.11 -17.60 1.45
N THR A 30 3.56 -16.44 1.06
CA THR A 30 4.19 -15.13 1.31
C THR A 30 4.21 -14.74 2.79
N LYS A 31 3.46 -15.46 3.64
CA LYS A 31 3.62 -15.37 5.11
C LYS A 31 5.03 -15.70 5.59
N ARG A 32 5.80 -16.45 4.80
CA ARG A 32 7.17 -16.88 5.14
C ARG A 32 8.24 -15.95 4.59
N VAL A 33 7.87 -14.84 3.93
CA VAL A 33 8.84 -13.83 3.51
C VAL A 33 9.46 -13.23 4.77
N ALA A 34 10.79 -13.25 4.83
CA ALA A 34 11.55 -12.58 5.87
C ALA A 34 11.62 -11.09 5.54
N TRP A 35 10.67 -10.32 6.06
CA TRP A 35 10.63 -8.87 5.89
C TRP A 35 11.79 -8.21 6.63
N GLN A 36 12.28 -7.10 6.08
CA GLN A 36 13.34 -6.32 6.70
C GLN A 36 12.75 -5.38 7.76
N GLU A 37 13.23 -5.51 8.99
CA GLU A 37 12.96 -4.53 10.05
C GLU A 37 13.95 -3.38 9.94
N ASN A 38 13.65 -2.41 9.06
CA ASN A 38 14.45 -1.20 8.91
C ASN A 38 13.58 0.05 9.09
N PRO A 39 13.46 0.55 10.35
CA PRO A 39 12.66 1.74 10.64
C PRO A 39 13.13 2.99 9.89
N HIS A 40 14.43 3.09 9.59
CA HIS A 40 14.99 4.23 8.86
C HIS A 40 14.50 4.26 7.41
N TYR A 41 14.53 3.12 6.70
CA TYR A 41 13.98 3.03 5.35
C TYR A 41 12.48 3.26 5.31
N PHE A 42 11.74 2.73 6.29
CA PHE A 42 10.32 2.99 6.37
C PHE A 42 10.02 4.48 6.58
N GLN A 43 10.74 5.15 7.47
CA GLN A 43 10.59 6.59 7.73
C GLN A 43 10.96 7.43 6.50
N ALA A 44 12.04 7.09 5.81
CA ALA A 44 12.45 7.78 4.57
C ALA A 44 11.38 7.64 3.49
N TRP A 45 10.78 6.46 3.35
CA TRP A 45 9.64 6.23 2.45
C TRP A 45 8.43 7.08 2.85
N GLN A 46 8.03 7.08 4.13
CA GLN A 46 6.91 7.88 4.61
C GLN A 46 7.08 9.37 4.32
N LYS A 47 8.29 9.91 4.51
CA LYS A 47 8.59 11.34 4.28
C LYS A 47 8.82 11.71 2.81
N GLY A 48 9.03 10.73 1.93
CA GLY A 48 9.48 10.98 0.56
C GLY A 48 10.92 11.53 0.50
N GLU A 49 11.82 10.83 1.21
CA GLU A 49 13.26 11.10 1.30
C GLU A 49 14.07 9.85 0.89
N THR A 50 13.53 9.06 -0.04
CA THR A 50 14.12 7.80 -0.51
C THR A 50 15.29 8.01 -1.48
N GLY A 51 15.38 9.20 -2.08
CA GLY A 51 16.35 9.48 -3.15
C GLY A 51 15.85 9.10 -4.54
N TYR A 52 14.63 8.53 -4.66
CA TYR A 52 13.99 8.22 -5.94
C TYR A 52 12.94 9.28 -6.25
N PRO A 53 13.16 10.17 -7.23
CA PRO A 53 12.31 11.36 -7.43
C PRO A 53 10.82 11.07 -7.59
N ILE A 54 10.46 9.98 -8.28
CA ILE A 54 9.06 9.61 -8.51
C ILE A 54 8.36 9.11 -7.24
N VAL A 55 9.09 8.37 -6.40
CA VAL A 55 8.59 7.88 -5.10
C VAL A 55 8.48 9.06 -4.14
N ASP A 56 9.51 9.90 -4.08
CA ASP A 56 9.55 11.05 -3.19
C ASP A 56 8.45 12.06 -3.50
N ALA A 57 8.24 12.38 -4.78
CA ALA A 57 7.16 13.27 -5.20
C ALA A 57 5.77 12.71 -4.87
N ALA A 58 5.56 11.40 -5.07
CA ALA A 58 4.30 10.74 -4.74
C ALA A 58 4.01 10.78 -3.23
N MET A 59 4.99 10.40 -2.40
CA MET A 59 4.81 10.39 -0.94
C MET A 59 4.60 11.79 -0.38
N ARG A 60 5.30 12.80 -0.91
CA ARG A 60 5.06 14.21 -0.56
C ARG A 60 3.67 14.68 -0.98
N GLN A 61 3.19 14.27 -2.16
CA GLN A 61 1.82 14.56 -2.60
C GLN A 61 0.81 13.98 -1.62
N LEU A 62 0.91 12.69 -1.28
CA LEU A 62 0.03 12.02 -0.32
C LEU A 62 -0.01 12.75 1.02
N ASN A 63 1.14 13.08 1.59
CA ASN A 63 1.23 13.73 2.90
C ASN A 63 0.67 15.16 2.89
N ALA A 64 0.77 15.87 1.76
CA ALA A 64 0.32 17.26 1.66
C ALA A 64 -1.17 17.37 1.33
N THR A 65 -1.72 16.45 0.52
CA THR A 65 -3.08 16.58 -0.02
C THR A 65 -4.04 15.50 0.47
N GLY A 66 -3.53 14.43 1.08
CA GLY A 66 -4.30 13.24 1.42
C GLY A 66 -4.79 12.46 0.20
N TRP A 67 -4.25 12.74 -1.00
CA TRP A 67 -4.61 12.05 -2.23
C TRP A 67 -3.35 11.70 -3.05
N MET A 68 -3.35 10.51 -3.64
CA MET A 68 -2.30 10.06 -4.54
C MET A 68 -2.90 9.41 -5.77
N HIS A 69 -2.38 9.73 -6.96
CA HIS A 69 -2.81 9.12 -8.21
C HIS A 69 -2.58 7.60 -8.20
N ASN A 70 -3.51 6.82 -8.77
CA ASN A 70 -3.49 5.34 -8.72
C ASN A 70 -2.14 4.74 -9.18
N ARG A 71 -1.59 5.24 -10.29
CA ARG A 71 -0.26 4.78 -10.77
C ARG A 71 0.85 5.00 -9.74
N LEU A 72 0.79 6.12 -9.01
CA LEU A 72 1.78 6.43 -7.98
C LEU A 72 1.58 5.55 -6.74
N ARG A 73 0.34 5.18 -6.40
CA ARG A 73 0.05 4.20 -5.34
C ARG A 73 0.72 2.86 -5.65
N MET A 74 0.59 2.37 -6.89
CA MET A 74 1.24 1.14 -7.33
C MET A 74 2.76 1.21 -7.26
N ILE A 75 3.36 2.32 -7.72
CA ILE A 75 4.83 2.50 -7.73
C ILE A 75 5.36 2.55 -6.30
N THR A 76 4.78 3.37 -5.43
CA THR A 76 5.24 3.56 -4.05
C THR A 76 5.04 2.31 -3.20
N ALA A 77 3.92 1.58 -3.38
CA ALA A 77 3.68 0.30 -2.72
C ALA A 77 4.65 -0.79 -3.20
N SER A 78 4.90 -0.87 -4.52
CA SER A 78 5.88 -1.81 -5.06
C SER A 78 7.28 -1.51 -4.53
N PHE A 79 7.67 -0.24 -4.47
CA PHE A 79 8.98 0.19 -3.95
C PHE A 79 9.16 -0.23 -2.48
N LEU A 80 8.14 0.00 -1.65
CA LEU A 80 8.18 -0.40 -0.24
C LEU A 80 8.38 -1.91 -0.06
N VAL A 81 7.64 -2.72 -0.83
CA VAL A 81 7.59 -4.19 -0.64
C VAL A 81 8.74 -4.91 -1.34
N LYS A 82 9.15 -4.45 -2.53
CA LYS A 82 10.11 -5.17 -3.37
C LYS A 82 11.51 -4.59 -3.33
N ASP A 83 11.65 -3.26 -3.22
CA ASP A 83 12.96 -2.61 -3.19
C ASP A 83 13.46 -2.48 -1.74
N LEU A 84 12.58 -2.09 -0.80
CA LEU A 84 12.94 -1.97 0.62
C LEU A 84 12.70 -3.25 1.44
N LEU A 85 12.03 -4.25 0.85
CA LEU A 85 11.64 -5.50 1.52
C LEU A 85 10.90 -5.29 2.85
N ILE A 86 10.11 -4.22 2.97
CA ILE A 86 9.32 -3.92 4.17
C ILE A 86 7.95 -4.60 4.08
N ASP A 87 7.42 -5.06 5.22
CA ASP A 87 6.09 -5.69 5.29
C ASP A 87 5.01 -4.74 4.75
N TRP A 88 4.32 -5.21 3.71
CA TRP A 88 3.23 -4.49 3.03
C TRP A 88 2.15 -3.98 3.99
N ARG A 89 1.93 -4.64 5.13
CA ARG A 89 0.96 -4.22 6.16
C ARG A 89 1.31 -2.86 6.77
N LEU A 90 2.59 -2.52 6.85
CA LEU A 90 3.03 -1.19 7.33
C LEU A 90 2.66 -0.12 6.30
N GLY A 91 2.85 -0.42 5.01
CA GLY A 91 2.39 0.42 3.91
C GLY A 91 0.87 0.61 3.96
N GLU A 92 0.10 -0.47 3.98
CA GLU A 92 -1.37 -0.44 4.06
C GLU A 92 -1.84 0.49 5.20
N ARG A 93 -1.30 0.30 6.41
CA ARG A 93 -1.63 1.13 7.57
C ARG A 93 -1.29 2.61 7.36
N TYR A 94 -0.15 2.90 6.73
CA TYR A 94 0.23 4.28 6.44
C TYR A 94 -0.70 4.94 5.43
N PHE A 95 -1.00 4.25 4.32
CA PHE A 95 -1.96 4.74 3.33
C PHE A 95 -3.32 5.03 3.96
N MET A 96 -3.85 4.12 4.79
CA MET A 96 -5.12 4.33 5.51
C MET A 96 -5.08 5.54 6.44
N SER A 97 -3.91 5.87 7.01
CA SER A 97 -3.77 7.03 7.90
C SER A 97 -3.73 8.38 7.17
N GLN A 98 -3.40 8.39 5.88
CA GLN A 98 -3.20 9.61 5.08
C GLN A 98 -4.31 9.85 4.05
N LEU A 99 -4.86 8.78 3.48
CA LEU A 99 -5.83 8.88 2.39
C LEU A 99 -7.18 9.40 2.87
N ILE A 100 -7.60 10.54 2.32
CA ILE A 100 -8.95 11.10 2.54
C ILE A 100 -10.03 10.17 1.94
N ASP A 101 -9.67 9.39 0.93
CA ASP A 101 -10.53 8.41 0.24
C ASP A 101 -10.32 6.97 0.73
N GLY A 102 -9.88 6.77 1.97
CA GLY A 102 -9.56 5.46 2.54
C GLY A 102 -10.74 4.48 2.54
N ASP A 103 -10.91 3.73 1.45
CA ASP A 103 -11.73 2.51 1.38
C ASP A 103 -10.82 1.30 1.57
N LEU A 104 -11.07 0.53 2.64
CA LEU A 104 -10.35 -0.71 2.97
C LEU A 104 -10.33 -1.68 1.78
N ALA A 105 -11.39 -1.71 0.96
CA ALA A 105 -11.50 -2.57 -0.22
C ALA A 105 -10.48 -2.22 -1.31
N ALA A 106 -10.32 -0.94 -1.60
CA ALA A 106 -9.41 -0.49 -2.64
C ALA A 106 -7.95 -0.52 -2.18
N ASN A 107 -7.71 -0.54 -0.85
CA ASN A 107 -6.37 -0.43 -0.28
C ASN A 107 -5.73 -1.78 0.12
N ASN A 108 -6.52 -2.83 0.39
CA ASN A 108 -6.02 -4.19 0.65
C ASN A 108 -5.73 -5.00 -0.64
N GLY A 109 -6.24 -4.49 -1.77
CA GLY A 109 -6.23 -5.16 -3.07
C GLY A 109 -4.89 -5.33 -3.75
#